data_AF-A0A381UBM8-F1
#
_entry.id   AF-A0A381UBM8-F1
#
_cell.length_a   1.000
_cell.length_b   1.000
_cell.length_c   1.000
_cell.angle_alpha   90.00
_cell.angle_beta   90.00
_cell.angle_gamma   90.00
#
_symmetry.space_group_name_H-M   'P 1'
#
loop_
_entity.id
_entity.type
_entity.pdbx_description
1 polymer ?
#
loop_
_entity_poly.entity_id
_entity_poly.type
_entity_poly.pdbx_seq_one_letter_code
_entity_poly.pdbx_strand_id
1 'polypeptide(L)'
;VSEVRALRPEPDPVKFAHDSERRVAELLDSYGIAWHYEPRTFVLERGADGNPRSAFTPDFYLSDHDLYLEVTTLRQSLVTRKNRKVRQLREQQPDIQVRILYQRDIERLFATHAA
;
A
#
# COMPACT_ATOMS: atom_id res chain seq x y z
N VAL A 1 -18.57 18.49 32.92
CA VAL A 1 -18.27 17.04 33.06
C VAL A 1 -18.11 16.52 31.64
N SER A 2 -16.88 16.24 31.26
CA SER A 2 -16.45 16.12 29.87
C SER A 2 -16.91 14.81 29.22
N GLU A 3 -17.44 14.99 28.02
CA GLU A 3 -17.66 14.07 26.91
C GLU A 3 -17.28 12.60 27.08
N VAL A 4 -18.32 11.78 26.92
CA VAL A 4 -18.26 10.38 26.54
C VAL A 4 -17.59 10.28 25.16
N ARG A 5 -16.26 10.18 25.12
CA ARG A 5 -15.56 9.79 23.89
C ARG A 5 -15.86 8.30 23.70
N ALA A 6 -16.86 8.05 22.85
CA ALA A 6 -17.35 6.74 22.48
C ALA A 6 -16.20 5.75 22.29
N LEU A 7 -16.34 4.59 22.94
CA LEU A 7 -15.57 3.38 22.72
C LEU A 7 -15.70 2.98 21.24
N ARG A 8 -14.89 3.59 20.37
CA ARG A 8 -14.52 2.93 19.13
C ARG A 8 -13.71 1.72 19.59
N PRO A 9 -14.13 0.48 19.30
CA PRO A 9 -13.24 -0.64 19.51
C PRO A 9 -11.95 -0.29 18.76
N GLU A 10 -10.83 -0.31 19.48
CA GLU A 10 -9.51 -0.23 18.84
C GLU A 10 -9.52 -1.25 17.70
N PRO A 11 -9.25 -0.84 16.45
CA PRO A 11 -9.25 -1.78 15.35
C PRO A 11 -8.29 -2.92 15.69
N ASP A 12 -8.67 -4.16 15.36
CA ASP A 12 -7.79 -5.30 15.55
C ASP A 12 -6.41 -4.98 14.96
N PRO A 13 -5.32 -5.31 15.67
CA PRO A 13 -3.98 -4.95 15.23
C PRO A 13 -3.74 -5.53 13.83
N VAL A 14 -3.46 -4.64 12.87
CA VAL A 14 -3.18 -5.01 11.48
C VAL A 14 -1.98 -5.95 11.45
N LYS A 15 -2.16 -7.13 10.85
CA LYS A 15 -1.10 -8.12 10.67
C LYS A 15 -0.41 -7.90 9.33
N PHE A 16 0.69 -7.16 9.35
CA PHE A 16 1.52 -6.92 8.18
C PHE A 16 2.24 -8.20 7.72
N ALA A 17 2.35 -8.40 6.40
CA ALA A 17 3.07 -9.50 5.79
C ALA A 17 4.59 -9.31 5.91
N HIS A 18 5.08 -8.06 5.98
CA HIS A 18 6.50 -7.75 6.13
C HIS A 18 6.77 -6.55 7.06
N ASP A 19 7.92 -6.54 7.74
CA ASP A 19 8.31 -5.46 8.67
C ASP A 19 8.37 -4.08 8.01
N SER A 20 8.74 -4.04 6.73
CA SER A 20 8.76 -2.78 5.95
C SER A 20 7.38 -2.16 5.80
N GLU A 21 6.33 -2.96 5.68
CA GLU A 21 4.95 -2.45 5.59
C GLU A 21 4.54 -1.85 6.92
N ARG A 22 4.85 -2.53 8.04
CA ARG A 22 4.62 -1.99 9.39
C ARG A 22 5.31 -0.63 9.59
N ARG A 23 6.58 -0.50 9.22
CA ARG A 23 7.31 0.77 9.32
C ARG A 23 6.70 1.87 8.44
N VAL A 24 6.16 1.52 7.27
CA VAL A 24 5.45 2.48 6.41
C VAL A 24 4.15 2.93 7.05
N ALA A 25 3.38 2.01 7.64
CA ALA A 25 2.18 2.35 8.38
C ALA A 25 2.49 3.32 9.54
N GLU A 26 3.50 3.01 10.35
CA GLU A 26 3.96 3.88 11.45
C GLU A 26 4.39 5.27 10.96
N LEU A 27 5.05 5.35 9.79
CA LEU A 27 5.41 6.62 9.18
C LEU A 27 4.17 7.42 8.75
N LEU A 28 3.22 6.77 8.06
CA LEU A 28 1.96 7.40 7.65
C LEU A 28 1.17 7.91 8.87
N ASP A 29 1.10 7.11 9.93
CA ASP A 29 0.48 7.49 11.21
C ASP A 29 1.17 8.71 11.83
N SER A 30 2.50 8.76 11.83
CA SER A 30 3.26 9.91 12.36
C SER A 30 3.00 11.22 11.61
N TYR A 31 2.64 11.15 10.33
CA TYR A 31 2.23 12.31 9.53
C TYR A 31 0.71 12.56 9.57
N GLY A 32 -0.05 11.72 10.27
CA GLY A 32 -1.51 11.79 10.32
C GLY A 32 -2.20 11.48 8.99
N ILE A 33 -1.55 10.71 8.11
CA ILE A 33 -2.10 10.32 6.80
C ILE A 33 -2.99 9.09 7.00
N ALA A 34 -4.26 9.18 6.62
CA ALA A 34 -5.18 8.05 6.69
C ALA A 34 -4.83 6.97 5.65
N TRP A 35 -4.80 5.70 6.07
CA TRP A 35 -4.46 4.57 5.22
C TRP A 35 -5.30 3.31 5.47
N HIS A 36 -5.39 2.46 4.45
CA HIS A 36 -5.97 1.12 4.50
C HIS A 36 -4.96 0.09 4.00
N TYR A 37 -4.75 -1.00 4.74
CA TYR A 37 -3.84 -2.10 4.35
C TYR A 37 -4.54 -3.12 3.45
N GLU A 38 -3.86 -3.57 2.39
CA GLU A 38 -4.37 -4.48 1.35
C GLU A 38 -5.83 -4.19 0.92
N PRO A 39 -6.14 -2.93 0.56
CA PRO A 39 -7.51 -2.42 0.46
C PRO A 39 -8.34 -3.08 -0.63
N ARG A 40 -7.68 -3.56 -1.69
CA ARG A 40 -8.35 -4.08 -2.88
C ARG A 40 -7.40 -4.91 -3.74
N THR A 41 -7.89 -6.04 -4.23
CA THR A 41 -7.23 -6.80 -5.30
C THR A 41 -7.77 -6.40 -6.68
N PHE A 42 -6.87 -6.06 -7.59
CA PHE A 42 -7.14 -5.85 -9.02
C PHE A 42 -6.81 -7.10 -9.81
N VAL A 43 -7.81 -7.67 -10.47
CA VAL A 43 -7.58 -8.76 -11.43
C VAL A 43 -7.10 -8.16 -12.75
N LEU A 44 -5.88 -8.52 -13.16
CA LEU A 44 -5.23 -7.98 -14.36
C LEU A 44 -5.37 -8.91 -15.57
N GLU A 45 -5.45 -10.22 -15.35
CA GLU A 45 -5.66 -11.21 -16.41
C GLU A 45 -6.54 -12.34 -15.91
N ARG A 46 -7.46 -12.82 -16.75
CA ARG A 46 -8.27 -14.01 -16.50
C ARG A 46 -7.95 -15.11 -17.51
N GLY A 47 -8.01 -16.36 -17.07
CA GLY A 47 -7.93 -17.52 -17.94
C GLY A 47 -9.22 -17.76 -18.72
N ALA A 48 -9.17 -18.72 -19.65
CA ALA A 48 -10.34 -19.15 -20.42
C ALA A 48 -11.46 -19.76 -19.55
N ASP A 49 -11.12 -20.22 -18.36
CA ASP A 49 -12.02 -20.70 -17.30
C ASP A 49 -12.60 -19.57 -16.44
N GLY A 50 -12.24 -18.31 -16.71
CA GLY A 50 -12.67 -17.14 -15.94
C GLY A 50 -11.86 -16.87 -14.67
N ASN A 51 -10.93 -17.76 -14.29
CA ASN A 51 -10.14 -17.63 -13.06
C ASN A 51 -9.03 -16.57 -13.22
N PRO A 52 -8.72 -15.78 -12.17
CA PRO A 52 -7.60 -14.84 -12.21
C PRO A 52 -6.26 -15.57 -12.47
N ARG A 53 -5.56 -15.19 -13.54
CA ARG A 53 -4.18 -15.63 -13.84
C ARG A 53 -3.14 -14.66 -13.29
N SER A 54 -3.48 -13.38 -13.28
CA SER A 54 -2.65 -12.33 -12.72
C SER A 54 -3.53 -11.36 -11.95
N ALA A 55 -3.11 -11.04 -10.74
CA ALA A 55 -3.74 -10.04 -9.90
C ALA A 55 -2.68 -9.20 -9.18
N PHE A 56 -3.10 -8.03 -8.73
CA PHE A 56 -2.29 -7.07 -8.02
C PHE A 56 -3.08 -6.50 -6.84
N THR A 57 -2.59 -6.69 -5.63
CA THR A 57 -3.13 -6.09 -4.42
C THR A 57 -2.07 -5.08 -3.95
N PRO A 58 -2.35 -3.77 -3.97
CA PRO A 58 -1.44 -2.78 -3.41
C PRO A 58 -1.34 -2.96 -1.90
N ASP A 59 -0.16 -2.70 -1.34
CA ASP A 59 0.04 -2.80 0.12
C ASP A 59 -0.81 -1.79 0.90
N PHE A 60 -0.98 -0.56 0.37
CA PHE A 60 -1.77 0.50 1.03
C PHE A 60 -2.67 1.29 0.06
N TYR A 61 -3.71 1.91 0.61
CA TYR A 61 -4.46 3.00 -0.03
C TYR A 61 -4.53 4.20 0.91
N LEU A 62 -4.17 5.37 0.41
CA LEU A 62 -4.22 6.66 1.12
C LEU A 62 -5.49 7.40 0.69
N SER A 63 -6.50 7.42 1.55
CA SER A 63 -7.85 7.92 1.21
C SER A 63 -7.84 9.39 0.81
N ASP A 64 -7.06 10.21 1.52
CA ASP A 64 -7.05 11.67 1.35
C ASP A 64 -6.38 12.09 0.03
N HIS A 65 -5.63 11.17 -0.59
CA HIS A 65 -4.89 11.40 -1.82
C HIS A 65 -5.42 10.57 -3.00
N ASP A 66 -6.42 9.72 -2.78
CA ASP A 66 -6.90 8.72 -3.73
C ASP A 66 -5.75 7.95 -4.39
N LEU A 67 -4.84 7.42 -3.56
CA LEU A 67 -3.57 6.87 -4.01
C LEU A 67 -3.32 5.49 -3.42
N TYR A 68 -3.08 4.50 -4.29
CA TYR A 68 -2.55 3.20 -3.91
C TYR A 68 -1.01 3.23 -3.82
N LEU A 69 -0.46 2.66 -2.76
CA LEU A 69 0.98 2.53 -2.56
C LEU A 69 1.39 1.07 -2.49
N GLU A 70 2.49 0.76 -3.16
CA GLU A 70 3.14 -0.55 -3.17
C GLU A 70 4.55 -0.42 -2.59
N VAL A 71 4.80 -1.04 -1.45
CA VAL A 71 6.11 -1.10 -0.81
C VAL A 71 6.98 -2.15 -1.50
N THR A 72 8.24 -1.79 -1.78
CA THR A 72 9.21 -2.75 -2.30
C THR A 72 10.55 -2.65 -1.56
N THR A 73 10.95 -3.76 -0.97
CA THR A 73 12.26 -4.01 -0.34
C THR A 73 13.19 -4.81 -1.27
N LEU A 74 12.68 -5.23 -2.43
CA LEU A 74 13.20 -6.38 -3.17
C LEU A 74 14.23 -6.02 -4.26
N ARG A 75 15.04 -7.03 -4.62
CA ARG A 75 16.01 -6.99 -5.74
C ARG A 75 15.34 -6.59 -7.06
N GLN A 76 16.11 -5.96 -7.96
CA GLN A 76 15.64 -5.35 -9.22
C GLN A 76 14.74 -6.28 -10.07
N SER A 77 15.00 -7.58 -10.13
CA SER A 77 14.20 -8.55 -10.90
C SER A 77 12.74 -8.68 -10.41
N LEU A 78 12.51 -8.56 -9.10
CA LEU A 78 11.16 -8.61 -8.50
C LEU A 78 10.42 -7.28 -8.70
N VAL A 79 11.16 -6.17 -8.66
CA VAL A 79 10.65 -4.84 -9.02
C VAL A 79 10.17 -4.80 -10.48
N THR A 80 10.83 -5.50 -11.40
CA THR A 80 10.35 -5.61 -12.80
C THR A 80 8.98 -6.26 -12.89
N ARG A 81 8.71 -7.32 -12.11
CA ARG A 81 7.40 -7.98 -12.10
C ARG A 81 6.32 -7.09 -11.50
N LYS A 82 6.58 -6.44 -10.36
CA LYS A 82 5.66 -5.47 -9.75
C LYS A 82 5.36 -4.31 -10.74
N ASN A 83 6.37 -3.74 -11.38
CA ASN A 83 6.21 -2.70 -12.39
C ASN A 83 5.36 -3.13 -13.59
N ARG A 84 5.52 -4.37 -14.07
CA ARG A 84 4.68 -4.89 -15.16
C ARG A 84 3.21 -4.91 -14.75
N LYS A 85 2.90 -5.40 -13.54
CA LYS A 85 1.53 -5.41 -13.01
C LYS A 85 0.96 -3.99 -12.85
N VAL A 86 1.75 -3.06 -12.34
CA VAL A 86 1.34 -1.64 -12.22
C VAL A 86 1.08 -1.00 -13.57
N ARG A 87 1.91 -1.27 -14.59
CA ARG A 87 1.67 -0.79 -15.96
C ARG A 87 0.38 -1.35 -16.52
N GLN A 88 0.16 -2.66 -16.40
CA GLN A 88 -1.07 -3.31 -16.83
C GLN A 88 -2.30 -2.76 -16.11
N LEU A 89 -2.21 -2.49 -14.80
CA LEU A 89 -3.31 -1.84 -14.06
C LEU A 89 -3.63 -0.47 -14.65
N ARG A 90 -2.63 0.37 -14.91
CA ARG A 90 -2.83 1.71 -15.48
C ARG A 90 -3.37 1.67 -16.91
N GLU A 91 -3.01 0.65 -17.69
CA GLU A 91 -3.58 0.44 -19.03
C GLU A 91 -5.07 0.08 -18.97
N GLN A 92 -5.47 -0.70 -17.96
CA GLN A 92 -6.85 -1.18 -17.80
C GLN A 92 -7.76 -0.20 -17.04
N GLN A 93 -7.20 0.53 -16.07
CA GLN A 93 -7.90 1.45 -15.18
C GLN A 93 -7.06 2.73 -15.02
N PRO A 94 -7.08 3.63 -16.03
CA PRO A 94 -6.21 4.80 -16.07
C PRO A 94 -6.42 5.80 -14.92
N ASP A 95 -7.64 5.84 -14.37
CA ASP A 95 -8.00 6.73 -13.27
C ASP A 95 -7.39 6.30 -11.93
N ILE A 96 -6.90 5.05 -11.84
CA ILE A 96 -6.30 4.53 -10.61
C ILE A 96 -4.87 5.03 -10.47
N GLN A 97 -4.65 5.83 -9.43
CA GLN A 97 -3.32 6.26 -9.04
C GLN A 97 -2.65 5.18 -8.20
N VAL A 98 -1.51 4.67 -8.68
CA VAL A 98 -0.67 3.73 -7.94
C VAL A 98 0.78 4.18 -7.99
N ARG A 99 1.52 4.10 -6.87
CA ARG A 99 2.96 4.38 -6.83
C ARG A 99 3.72 3.27 -6.13
N ILE A 100 4.94 3.02 -6.58
CA ILE A 100 5.88 2.09 -5.93
C ILE A 100 6.80 2.91 -5.03
N LEU A 101 6.84 2.55 -3.74
CA LEU A 101 7.68 3.16 -2.73
C LEU A 101 8.84 2.20 -2.41
N TYR A 102 10.08 2.65 -2.63
CA TYR A 102 11.26 1.84 -2.35
C TYR A 102 11.67 2.00 -0.88
N GLN A 103 12.07 0.90 -0.23
CA GLN A 103 12.55 0.91 1.15
C GLN A 103 13.66 1.94 1.40
N ARG A 104 14.60 2.09 0.46
CA ARG A 104 15.65 3.11 0.53
C ARG A 104 15.12 4.55 0.59
N ASP A 105 13.97 4.81 -0.04
CA ASP A 105 13.37 6.15 -0.07
C ASP A 105 12.71 6.42 1.29
N ILE A 106 12.10 5.39 1.89
CA ILE A 106 11.58 5.41 3.26
C ILE A 106 12.72 5.62 4.27
N GLU A 107 13.82 4.88 4.17
CA GLU A 107 15.00 5.05 5.03
C GLU A 107 15.57 6.47 4.97
N ARG A 108 15.59 7.09 3.78
CA ARG A 108 15.99 8.50 3.63
C ARG A 108 15.02 9.47 4.30
N LEU A 109 13.70 9.22 4.19
CA LEU A 109 12.69 10.05 4.85
C LEU A 109 12.82 9.98 6.38
N PHE A 110 13.02 8.78 6.93
CA PHE A 110 13.26 8.58 8.36
C PHE A 110 14.56 9.24 8.85
N ALA A 111 15.66 9.11 8.09
CA ALA A 111 16.93 9.75 8.45
C ALA A 111 16.84 11.29 8.49
N THR A 112 15.91 11.89 7.76
CA THR A 112 15.72 13.34 7.71
C THR A 112 14.83 13.87 8.85
N HIS A 113 13.91 13.07 9.36
CA HIS A 113 12.98 13.46 10.44
C HIS A 113 13.45 13.03 11.85
N ALA A 114 14.54 12.26 11.94
CA ALA A 114 15.16 11.85 13.20
C ALA A 114 16.32 12.78 13.65
N ALA A 115 16.44 13.97 13.06
CA ALA A 115 17.49 14.96 13.36
C ALA A 115 16.91 16.23 13.99
#